data_AF-A0A9W8MT36-F1
#
_entry.id   AF-A0A9W8MT36-F1
#
_cell.length_a   1.000
_cell.length_b   1.000
_cell.length_c   1.000
_cell.angle_alpha   90.00
_cell.angle_beta   90.00
_cell.angle_gamma   90.00
#
_symmetry.space_group_name_H-M   'P 1'
#
loop_
_entity.id
_entity.type
_entity.pdbx_description
1 polymer ?
#
loop_
_entity_poly.entity_id
_entity_poly.type
_entity_poly.pdbx_seq_one_letter_code
_entity_poly.pdbx_strand_id
1 'polypeptide(L)'
;MTSGNLRTRTAVHHNRQVLGEPCFPKDMANLLDLPTELLLQIVRDVQLKPLDLYTLAVLSRRLNSVAMPLFLAARSIYDAQKQTITLVFDDDSRPQARHYASNRRFLYAHPNRQKGPIVELGAAAGLVVAFDVTSIRALECTFPQSFADISALQRHLDRLATLLSRLTSIGSLTIHFEGDHKRRHTNLNPLSAVPVPVADVMSRIFGSVARTGCGKFTLYNKSLHAKNQPEFEMEVPFEQTDSLIRAVMAASKERDEQLEAERAARKKGIFSITQAKRGLRRIKSHLFDSTNSPGPPVPPPKEMDKLYPFYRPSSTPSSSRLGSLHIQTPFALLPRCLPAMRNLIHTSKNTLTSLTLSHIIFHRELFAACLSALCFDEKNAITHLTITFYSAFKIA
;
A
#
# COMPACT_ATOMS: atom_id res chain seq x y z
N MET A 1 31.12 42.95 -3.45
CA MET A 1 29.98 43.78 -3.87
C MET A 1 28.75 43.31 -3.12
N THR A 2 28.47 43.98 -2.00
CA THR A 2 27.42 43.65 -1.02
C THR A 2 26.20 44.54 -1.29
N SER A 3 25.11 43.96 -1.80
CA SER A 3 23.85 44.69 -1.96
C SER A 3 23.03 44.59 -0.67
N GLY A 4 22.79 45.75 -0.06
CA GLY A 4 21.94 45.91 1.11
C GLY A 4 20.47 45.97 0.71
N ASN A 5 19.65 45.12 1.32
CA ASN A 5 18.20 45.19 1.23
C ASN A 5 17.65 45.99 2.43
N LEU A 6 17.19 47.21 2.15
CA LEU A 6 16.40 48.02 3.06
C LEU A 6 15.06 47.32 3.35
N ARG A 7 14.87 46.88 4.59
CA ARG A 7 13.57 46.46 5.14
C ARG A 7 12.85 47.68 5.71
N THR A 8 11.85 48.16 5.00
CA THR A 8 10.82 49.07 5.50
C THR A 8 9.95 48.33 6.52
N ARG A 9 10.07 48.71 7.79
CA ARG A 9 9.17 48.29 8.88
C ARG A 9 7.95 49.20 8.88
N THR A 10 6.83 48.73 8.35
CA THR A 10 5.50 49.31 8.58
C THR A 10 4.99 48.85 9.94
N ALA A 11 4.93 49.76 10.90
CA ALA A 11 4.34 49.54 12.21
C ALA A 11 2.81 49.56 12.08
N VAL A 12 2.19 48.38 12.12
CA VAL A 12 0.73 48.24 12.22
C VAL A 12 0.37 48.30 13.71
N HIS A 13 -0.16 49.44 14.15
CA HIS A 13 -0.77 49.58 15.48
C HIS A 13 -2.05 48.74 15.54
N HIS A 14 -1.94 47.51 16.03
CA HIS A 14 -3.10 46.69 16.40
C HIS A 14 -3.70 47.24 17.69
N ASN A 15 -4.84 47.90 17.54
CA ASN A 15 -5.74 48.31 18.61
C ASN A 15 -6.35 47.03 19.22
N ARG A 16 -5.66 46.46 20.20
CA ARG A 16 -6.06 45.22 20.89
C ARG A 16 -7.16 45.59 21.89
N GLN A 17 -8.42 45.65 21.41
CA GLN A 17 -9.58 45.69 22.31
C GLN A 17 -9.52 44.46 23.21
N VAL A 18 -9.32 44.71 24.51
CA VAL A 18 -9.37 43.73 25.58
C VAL A 18 -10.84 43.32 25.73
N LEU A 19 -11.27 42.36 24.92
CA LEU A 19 -12.52 41.65 25.16
C LEU A 19 -12.33 40.93 26.50
N GLY A 20 -13.03 41.41 27.53
CA GLY A 20 -13.00 40.82 28.87
C GLY A 20 -13.18 39.31 28.77
N GLU A 21 -12.24 38.56 29.35
CA GLU A 21 -12.33 37.11 29.38
C GLU A 21 -13.65 36.73 30.07
N PRO A 22 -14.52 35.95 29.42
CA PRO A 22 -15.72 35.46 30.08
C PRO A 22 -15.31 34.70 31.34
N CYS A 23 -15.72 35.21 32.51
CA CYS A 23 -15.64 34.52 33.79
C CYS A 23 -16.53 33.28 33.75
N PHE A 24 -16.03 32.21 33.12
CA PHE A 24 -16.65 30.89 33.25
C PHE A 24 -16.45 30.39 34.69
N PRO A 25 -17.47 29.78 35.31
CA PRO A 25 -17.34 29.19 36.63
C PRO A 25 -16.20 28.16 36.63
N LYS A 26 -15.31 28.28 37.61
CA LYS A 26 -13.99 27.62 37.64
C LYS A 26 -14.06 26.08 37.74
N ASP A 27 -15.23 25.53 38.06
CA ASP A 27 -15.43 24.12 38.38
C ASP A 27 -16.60 23.48 37.59
N MET A 28 -16.56 23.55 36.26
CA MET A 28 -17.42 22.67 35.45
C MET A 28 -16.66 21.37 35.19
N ALA A 29 -17.11 20.27 35.83
CA ALA A 29 -16.58 18.94 35.57
C ALA A 29 -16.68 18.62 34.08
N ASN A 30 -15.54 18.35 33.44
CA ASN A 30 -15.47 17.99 32.03
C ASN A 30 -15.69 16.49 31.86
N LEU A 31 -16.28 16.08 30.74
CA LEU A 31 -16.37 14.68 30.36
C LEU A 31 -14.99 14.00 30.38
N LEU A 32 -13.95 14.74 29.98
CA LEU A 32 -12.57 14.27 29.99
C LEU A 32 -11.96 14.13 31.40
N ASP A 33 -12.65 14.52 32.46
CA ASP A 33 -12.21 14.32 33.85
C ASP A 33 -12.67 12.98 34.42
N LEU A 34 -13.63 12.31 33.78
CA LEU A 34 -14.11 10.99 34.19
C LEU A 34 -13.01 9.92 34.00
N PRO A 35 -12.96 8.86 34.83
CA PRO A 35 -12.17 7.64 34.57
C PRO A 35 -12.49 6.99 33.23
N THR A 36 -11.51 6.29 32.65
CA THR A 36 -11.61 5.73 31.29
C THR A 36 -12.68 4.62 31.22
N GLU A 37 -12.85 3.90 32.32
CA GLU A 37 -13.82 2.83 32.51
C GLU A 37 -15.25 3.39 32.46
N LEU A 38 -15.49 4.54 33.11
CA LEU A 38 -16.79 5.21 33.06
C LEU A 38 -17.07 5.77 31.67
N LEU A 39 -16.08 6.35 31.00
CA LEU A 39 -16.22 6.78 29.60
C LEU A 39 -16.59 5.62 28.69
N LEU A 40 -15.93 4.47 28.84
CA LEU A 40 -16.22 3.27 28.07
C LEU A 40 -17.64 2.77 28.35
N GLN A 41 -18.07 2.75 29.61
CA GLN A 41 -19.41 2.35 30.01
C GLN A 41 -20.47 3.28 29.41
N ILE A 42 -20.31 4.60 29.55
CA ILE A 42 -21.23 5.60 28.97
C ILE A 42 -21.36 5.40 27.45
N VAL A 43 -20.23 5.24 26.75
CA VAL A 43 -20.24 5.07 25.29
C VAL A 43 -20.92 3.76 24.87
N ARG A 44 -20.76 2.68 25.64
CA ARG A 44 -21.42 1.39 25.39
C ARG A 44 -22.91 1.43 25.67
N ASP A 45 -23.31 1.99 26.81
CA ASP A 45 -24.71 2.04 27.26
C ASP A 45 -25.57 2.89 26.32
N VAL A 46 -24.99 3.96 25.77
CA VAL A 46 -25.67 4.85 24.81
C VAL A 46 -25.82 4.20 23.41
N GLN A 47 -25.08 3.12 23.12
CA GLN A 47 -25.09 2.43 21.82
C GLN A 47 -24.82 3.38 20.64
N LEU A 48 -23.76 4.19 20.75
CA LEU A 48 -23.38 5.15 19.72
C LEU A 48 -23.20 4.47 18.35
N LYS A 49 -23.69 5.13 17.30
CA LYS A 49 -23.52 4.63 15.93
C LYS A 49 -22.05 4.73 15.51
N PRO A 50 -21.60 3.96 14.50
CA PRO A 50 -20.22 4.04 14.01
C PRO A 50 -19.76 5.46 13.65
N LEU A 51 -20.65 6.30 13.09
CA LEU A 51 -20.32 7.69 12.78
C LEU A 51 -20.05 8.53 14.03
N ASP A 52 -20.81 8.31 15.10
CA ASP A 52 -20.67 9.02 16.37
C ASP A 52 -19.38 8.56 17.08
N LEU A 53 -19.12 7.25 17.10
CA LEU A 53 -17.87 6.67 17.61
C LEU A 53 -16.64 7.22 16.88
N TYR A 54 -16.70 7.30 15.54
CA TYR A 54 -15.64 7.90 14.74
C TYR A 54 -15.43 9.37 15.07
N THR A 55 -16.51 10.14 15.17
CA THR A 55 -16.45 11.56 15.51
C THR A 55 -15.82 11.75 16.89
N LEU A 56 -16.28 11.00 17.89
CA LEU A 56 -15.76 10.99 19.25
C LEU A 56 -14.25 10.68 19.28
N ALA A 57 -13.83 9.68 18.50
CA ALA A 57 -12.43 9.27 18.41
C ALA A 57 -11.49 10.33 17.81
N VAL A 58 -12.02 11.26 16.99
CA VAL A 58 -11.21 12.33 16.37
C VAL A 58 -11.05 13.54 17.30
N LEU A 59 -11.87 13.68 18.34
CA LEU A 59 -11.83 14.84 19.25
C LEU A 59 -10.60 14.86 20.17
N SER A 60 -10.17 13.71 20.69
CA SER A 60 -8.99 13.62 21.56
C SER A 60 -8.36 12.24 21.53
N ARG A 61 -7.07 12.15 21.89
CA ARG A 61 -6.35 10.87 21.97
C ARG A 61 -6.97 9.91 22.99
N ARG A 62 -7.45 10.44 24.13
CA ARG A 62 -8.10 9.64 25.17
C ARG A 62 -9.46 9.10 24.72
N LEU A 63 -10.24 9.90 24.00
CA LEU A 63 -11.50 9.43 23.42
C LEU A 63 -11.25 8.44 22.28
N ASN A 64 -10.16 8.60 21.53
CA ASN A 64 -9.73 7.64 20.52
C ASN A 64 -9.52 6.24 21.12
N SER A 65 -8.79 6.13 22.24
CA SER A 65 -8.52 4.84 22.89
C SER A 65 -9.77 4.15 23.42
N VAL A 66 -10.86 4.89 23.66
CA VAL A 66 -12.15 4.34 24.12
C VAL A 66 -13.07 4.01 22.94
N ALA A 67 -13.27 4.97 22.03
CA ALA A 67 -14.27 4.88 20.97
C ALA A 67 -13.80 4.04 19.78
N MET A 68 -12.50 4.06 19.47
CA MET A 68 -11.98 3.38 18.28
C MET A 68 -12.04 1.85 18.39
N PRO A 69 -11.72 1.20 19.51
CA PRO A 69 -11.93 -0.24 19.65
C PRO A 69 -13.40 -0.63 19.41
N LEU A 70 -14.35 0.17 19.87
CA LEU A 70 -15.79 -0.08 19.64
C LEU A 70 -16.15 0.12 18.17
N PHE A 71 -15.63 1.18 17.54
CA PHE A 71 -15.82 1.41 16.09
C PHE A 71 -15.28 0.25 15.25
N LEU A 72 -14.06 -0.21 15.55
CA LEU A 72 -13.42 -1.32 14.84
C LEU A 72 -14.15 -2.64 15.09
N ALA A 73 -14.59 -2.91 16.32
CA ALA A 73 -15.41 -4.07 16.65
C ALA A 73 -16.74 -4.08 15.88
N ALA A 74 -17.39 -2.92 15.72
CA ALA A 74 -18.59 -2.76 14.89
C ALA A 74 -18.33 -3.02 13.39
N ARG A 75 -17.06 -3.03 12.97
CA ARG A 75 -16.60 -3.42 11.62
C ARG A 75 -15.91 -4.78 11.61
N SER A 76 -16.17 -5.61 12.63
CA SER A 76 -15.63 -6.98 12.77
C SER A 76 -14.10 -7.06 12.91
N ILE A 77 -13.46 -5.98 13.38
CA ILE A 77 -12.01 -5.94 13.67
C ILE A 77 -11.85 -5.89 15.19
N TYR A 78 -11.59 -7.04 15.80
CA TYR A 78 -11.45 -7.17 17.26
C TYR A 78 -9.99 -7.08 17.71
N ASP A 79 -9.07 -7.66 16.92
CA ASP A 79 -7.65 -7.69 17.23
C ASP A 79 -6.82 -7.55 15.95
N ALA A 80 -6.39 -6.32 15.67
CA ALA A 80 -5.59 -5.98 14.49
C ALA A 80 -4.24 -6.73 14.44
N GLN A 81 -3.72 -7.16 15.59
CA GLN A 81 -2.43 -7.87 15.68
C GLN A 81 -2.56 -9.36 15.37
N LYS A 82 -3.78 -9.93 15.41
CA LYS A 82 -4.02 -11.36 15.17
C LYS A 82 -4.77 -11.64 13.87
N GLN A 83 -5.52 -10.67 13.36
CA GLN A 83 -6.43 -10.85 12.24
C GLN A 83 -5.86 -10.30 10.93
N THR A 84 -6.35 -10.85 9.82
CA THR A 84 -6.20 -10.23 8.49
C THR A 84 -7.26 -9.14 8.36
N ILE A 85 -6.82 -7.93 8.04
CA ILE A 85 -7.70 -6.79 7.84
C ILE A 85 -7.85 -6.56 6.34
N THR A 86 -9.07 -6.63 5.84
CA THR A 86 -9.39 -6.31 4.45
C THR A 86 -9.97 -4.90 4.36
N LEU A 87 -9.31 -4.03 3.60
CA LEU A 87 -9.72 -2.66 3.33
C LEU A 87 -10.13 -2.51 1.87
N VAL A 88 -11.35 -2.06 1.65
CA VAL A 88 -11.84 -1.63 0.35
C VAL A 88 -11.78 -0.11 0.31
N PHE A 89 -11.02 0.44 -0.64
CA PHE A 89 -10.83 1.87 -0.84
C PHE A 89 -11.75 2.39 -1.95
N ASP A 90 -13.06 2.36 -1.72
CA ASP A 90 -14.06 2.94 -2.63
C ASP A 90 -14.23 4.46 -2.43
N ASP A 91 -14.97 5.12 -3.33
CA ASP A 91 -15.29 6.55 -3.19
C ASP A 91 -16.11 6.85 -1.92
N ASP A 92 -16.84 5.86 -1.41
CA ASP A 92 -17.69 5.94 -0.21
C ASP A 92 -16.90 5.88 1.10
N SER A 93 -15.68 5.32 1.07
CA SER A 93 -14.77 5.26 2.21
C SER A 93 -14.23 6.65 2.63
N ARG A 94 -14.64 7.73 1.96
CA ARG A 94 -14.30 9.10 2.31
C ARG A 94 -15.21 9.55 3.46
N PRO A 95 -14.65 10.03 4.58
CA PRO A 95 -15.43 10.91 5.44
C PRO A 95 -15.74 12.13 4.58
N GLN A 96 -17.00 12.29 4.14
CA GLN A 96 -17.39 13.43 3.33
C GLN A 96 -16.91 14.69 4.05
N ALA A 97 -16.13 15.55 3.39
CA ALA A 97 -15.62 16.80 3.99
C ALA A 97 -16.76 17.66 4.59
N ARG A 98 -17.99 17.44 4.11
CA ARG A 98 -19.23 17.97 4.68
C ARG A 98 -19.42 17.64 6.16
N HIS A 99 -19.04 16.45 6.64
CA HIS A 99 -19.22 16.06 8.05
C HIS A 99 -18.38 16.91 9.00
N TYR A 100 -17.18 17.33 8.60
CA TYR A 100 -16.34 18.20 9.42
C TYR A 100 -16.74 19.67 9.32
N ALA A 101 -17.16 20.14 8.14
CA ALA A 101 -17.57 21.53 7.95
C ALA A 101 -18.98 21.84 8.48
N SER A 102 -19.85 20.84 8.64
CA SER A 102 -21.24 21.04 9.08
C SER A 102 -21.39 21.45 10.54
N ASN A 103 -20.39 21.22 11.41
CA ASN A 103 -20.44 21.72 12.78
C ASN A 103 -20.41 23.24 12.90
N ARG A 104 -20.12 23.98 11.83
CA ARG A 104 -20.19 25.45 11.83
C ARG A 104 -21.55 26.04 11.42
N ARG A 105 -22.55 25.26 11.01
CA ARG A 105 -23.85 25.81 10.53
C ARG A 105 -25.10 24.99 10.92
N PHE A 106 -25.09 24.27 12.05
CA PHE A 106 -26.29 23.57 12.52
C PHE A 106 -27.41 24.48 13.06
N LEU A 107 -27.26 25.81 13.05
CA LEU A 107 -28.31 26.74 13.49
C LEU A 107 -29.30 27.18 12.39
N TYR A 108 -29.11 26.77 11.12
CA TYR A 108 -30.07 27.07 10.06
C TYR A 108 -30.44 25.79 9.30
N ALA A 109 -31.31 25.00 9.93
CA ALA A 109 -31.94 23.85 9.32
C ALA A 109 -32.78 24.30 8.11
N HIS A 110 -32.36 23.95 6.89
CA HIS A 110 -33.27 23.96 5.76
C HIS A 110 -34.10 22.66 5.80
N PRO A 111 -35.43 22.73 6.00
CA PRO A 111 -36.27 21.54 6.22
C PRO A 111 -36.46 20.64 4.98
N ASN A 112 -36.04 21.07 3.79
CA ASN A 112 -36.37 20.39 2.53
C ASN A 112 -35.22 19.66 1.81
N ARG A 113 -34.05 19.46 2.44
CA ARG A 113 -33.05 18.55 1.86
C ARG A 113 -33.44 17.11 2.18
N GLN A 114 -33.98 16.41 1.18
CA GLN A 114 -34.17 14.96 1.21
C GLN A 114 -32.91 14.30 1.77
N LYS A 115 -33.07 13.59 2.89
CA LYS A 115 -32.01 12.79 3.52
C LYS A 115 -31.61 11.71 2.52
N GLY A 116 -30.54 11.94 1.77
CA GLY A 116 -29.85 10.86 1.07
C GLY A 116 -29.47 9.75 2.07
N PRO A 117 -29.32 8.50 1.61
CA PRO A 117 -28.88 7.41 2.47
C PRO A 117 -27.58 7.81 3.19
N ILE A 118 -27.54 7.59 4.50
CA ILE A 118 -26.36 7.86 5.31
C ILE A 118 -25.27 6.91 4.83
N VAL A 119 -24.21 7.44 4.21
CA VAL A 119 -23.07 6.64 3.77
C VAL A 119 -22.38 6.08 5.02
N GLU A 120 -22.33 4.76 5.12
CA GLU A 120 -21.68 4.09 6.22
C GLU A 120 -20.16 4.22 6.14
N LEU A 121 -19.51 4.66 7.23
CA LEU A 121 -18.05 4.77 7.29
C LEU A 121 -17.39 3.40 7.29
N GLY A 122 -16.63 3.06 6.24
CA GLY A 122 -15.86 1.82 6.15
C GLY A 122 -14.71 1.72 7.16
N ALA A 123 -14.21 0.50 7.38
CA ALA A 123 -13.11 0.20 8.31
C ALA A 123 -11.83 1.00 8.04
N ALA A 124 -11.55 1.31 6.76
CA ALA A 124 -10.39 2.10 6.35
C ALA A 124 -10.38 3.50 6.98
N ALA A 125 -11.54 4.11 7.21
CA ALA A 125 -11.63 5.41 7.87
C ALA A 125 -11.20 5.31 9.34
N GLY A 126 -11.67 4.30 10.07
CA GLY A 126 -11.32 4.06 11.47
C GLY A 126 -9.84 3.78 11.67
N LEU A 127 -9.24 2.90 10.86
CA LEU A 127 -7.81 2.56 11.00
C LEU A 127 -6.89 3.75 10.76
N VAL A 128 -7.25 4.65 9.85
CA VAL A 128 -6.47 5.88 9.60
C VAL A 128 -6.48 6.79 10.83
N VAL A 129 -7.46 6.71 11.72
CA VAL A 129 -7.52 7.53 12.94
C VAL A 129 -7.21 6.73 14.23
N ALA A 130 -7.05 5.41 14.15
CA ALA A 130 -6.77 4.55 15.30
C ALA A 130 -5.32 4.70 15.78
N PHE A 131 -5.08 5.57 16.77
CA PHE A 131 -3.72 5.89 17.23
C PHE A 131 -3.03 4.73 17.94
N ASP A 132 -3.79 3.86 18.57
CA ASP A 132 -3.25 2.73 19.34
C ASP A 132 -2.93 1.50 18.46
N VAL A 133 -3.40 1.48 17.21
CA VAL A 133 -3.05 0.43 16.25
C VAL A 133 -1.70 0.76 15.63
N THR A 134 -0.66 0.14 16.19
CA THR A 134 0.73 0.27 15.72
C THR A 134 1.22 -0.96 14.97
N SER A 135 0.56 -2.11 15.13
CA SER A 135 0.94 -3.36 14.49
C SER A 135 -0.27 -4.02 13.83
N ILE A 136 -0.08 -4.54 12.61
CA ILE A 136 -1.09 -5.29 11.87
C ILE A 136 -0.48 -6.60 11.36
N ARG A 137 -1.15 -7.74 11.60
CA ARG A 137 -0.66 -9.04 11.11
C ARG A 137 -0.65 -9.12 9.60
N ALA A 138 -1.78 -8.84 8.98
CA ALA A 138 -1.95 -8.91 7.54
C ALA A 138 -2.93 -7.82 7.10
N LEU A 139 -2.54 -7.05 6.09
CA LEU A 139 -3.36 -5.99 5.52
C LEU A 139 -3.61 -6.26 4.04
N GLU A 140 -4.87 -6.41 3.66
CA GLU A 140 -5.28 -6.60 2.27
C GLU A 140 -6.04 -5.35 1.82
N CYS A 141 -5.54 -4.66 0.81
CA CYS A 141 -6.11 -3.41 0.31
C CYS A 141 -6.62 -3.63 -1.10
N THR A 142 -7.91 -3.42 -1.33
CA THR A 142 -8.53 -3.44 -2.65
C THR A 142 -8.89 -2.04 -3.10
N PHE A 143 -8.42 -1.68 -4.29
CA PHE A 143 -8.67 -0.40 -4.93
C PHE A 143 -9.60 -0.61 -6.13
N PRO A 144 -10.65 0.22 -6.28
CA PRO A 144 -11.78 -0.02 -7.18
C PRO A 144 -11.39 -0.06 -8.66
N GLN A 145 -12.25 -0.69 -9.45
CA GLN A 145 -12.03 -1.02 -10.86
C GLN A 145 -11.96 0.20 -11.80
N SER A 146 -12.68 1.28 -11.50
CA SER A 146 -12.66 2.46 -12.35
C SER A 146 -11.76 3.54 -11.75
N PHE A 147 -10.52 3.62 -12.21
CA PHE A 147 -9.67 4.79 -11.95
C PHE A 147 -9.88 5.88 -13.02
N ALA A 148 -11.07 6.02 -13.59
CA ALA A 148 -11.35 7.11 -14.55
C ALA A 148 -10.79 8.45 -14.02
N ASP A 149 -10.89 8.66 -12.71
CA ASP A 149 -10.12 9.65 -11.97
C ASP A 149 -8.87 9.04 -11.31
N ILE A 150 -7.69 9.35 -11.86
CA ILE A 150 -6.40 8.97 -11.27
C ILE A 150 -6.12 9.68 -9.92
N SER A 151 -6.77 10.83 -9.69
CA SER A 151 -6.66 11.59 -8.45
C SER A 151 -7.38 10.87 -7.30
N ALA A 152 -8.46 10.13 -7.60
CA ALA A 152 -9.09 9.24 -6.61
C ALA A 152 -8.10 8.15 -6.16
N LEU A 153 -7.47 7.43 -7.10
CA LEU A 153 -6.46 6.43 -6.79
C LEU A 153 -5.33 7.02 -5.95
N GLN A 154 -4.77 8.15 -6.37
CA GLN A 154 -3.71 8.82 -5.64
C GLN A 154 -4.11 9.09 -4.19
N ARG A 155 -5.31 9.64 -3.95
CA ARG A 155 -5.83 9.90 -2.60
C ARG A 155 -5.96 8.63 -1.76
N HIS A 156 -6.43 7.54 -2.34
CA HIS A 156 -6.53 6.27 -1.61
C HIS A 156 -5.15 5.68 -1.28
N LEU A 157 -4.19 5.77 -2.21
CA LEU A 157 -2.81 5.40 -1.96
C LEU A 157 -2.16 6.29 -0.89
N ASP A 158 -2.46 7.59 -0.87
CA ASP A 158 -1.99 8.52 0.15
C ASP A 158 -2.51 8.14 1.55
N ARG A 159 -3.78 7.74 1.64
CA ARG A 159 -4.38 7.23 2.89
C ARG A 159 -3.67 5.95 3.35
N LEU A 160 -3.41 5.02 2.43
CA LEU A 160 -2.66 3.80 2.74
C LEU A 160 -1.23 4.14 3.19
N ALA A 161 -0.52 5.01 2.46
CA ALA A 161 0.83 5.43 2.83
C ALA A 161 0.85 6.09 4.22
N THR A 162 -0.15 6.92 4.54
CA THR A 162 -0.30 7.55 5.86
C THR A 162 -0.50 6.50 6.95
N LEU A 163 -1.38 5.52 6.73
CA LEU A 163 -1.57 4.39 7.65
C LEU A 163 -0.25 3.63 7.86
N LEU A 164 0.41 3.20 6.78
CA LEU A 164 1.67 2.45 6.85
C LEU A 164 2.80 3.24 7.53
N SER A 165 2.83 4.58 7.37
CA SER A 165 3.83 5.43 8.02
C SER A 165 3.74 5.43 9.55
N ARG A 166 2.55 5.13 10.09
CA ARG A 166 2.30 5.08 11.55
C ARG A 166 2.54 3.71 12.15
N LEU A 167 2.43 2.64 11.35
CA LEU A 167 2.67 1.30 11.83
C LEU A 167 4.15 1.12 12.16
N THR A 168 4.42 0.46 13.28
CA THR A 168 5.74 -0.02 13.70
C THR A 168 6.02 -1.39 13.07
N SER A 169 4.99 -2.22 12.89
CA SER A 169 5.12 -3.51 12.23
C SER A 169 3.92 -3.88 11.36
N ILE A 170 4.20 -4.54 10.25
CA ILE A 170 3.19 -5.19 9.40
C ILE A 170 3.69 -6.59 9.06
N GLY A 171 2.90 -7.64 9.25
CA GLY A 171 3.34 -9.00 8.92
C GLY A 171 3.29 -9.25 7.40
N SER A 172 2.15 -8.96 6.77
CA SER A 172 1.99 -9.00 5.31
C SER A 172 1.15 -7.83 4.80
N LEU A 173 1.44 -7.40 3.57
CA LEU A 173 0.69 -6.39 2.85
C LEU A 173 0.35 -6.91 1.45
N THR A 174 -0.94 -6.89 1.10
CA THR A 174 -1.43 -7.26 -0.23
C THR A 174 -2.19 -6.07 -0.78
N ILE A 175 -1.80 -5.55 -1.95
CA ILE A 175 -2.46 -4.43 -2.63
C ILE A 175 -3.02 -4.92 -3.97
N HIS A 176 -4.32 -4.73 -4.14
CA HIS A 176 -5.12 -5.25 -5.23
C HIS A 176 -5.64 -4.08 -6.06
N PHE A 177 -5.26 -4.01 -7.33
CA PHE A 177 -5.88 -3.09 -8.28
C PHE A 177 -6.90 -3.84 -9.12
N GLU A 178 -8.15 -3.40 -9.13
CA GLU A 178 -9.20 -4.06 -9.92
C GLU A 178 -9.29 -3.53 -11.36
N GLY A 179 -8.73 -2.34 -11.64
CA GLY A 179 -9.01 -1.63 -12.89
C GLY A 179 -8.35 -2.15 -14.16
N ASP A 180 -8.96 -1.91 -15.33
CA ASP A 180 -8.39 -2.34 -16.62
C ASP A 180 -7.22 -1.44 -17.03
N HIS A 181 -6.01 -1.98 -16.90
CA HIS A 181 -4.77 -1.29 -17.30
C HIS A 181 -4.60 -1.20 -18.82
N LYS A 182 -5.35 -1.98 -19.61
CA LYS A 182 -5.19 -2.01 -21.07
C LYS A 182 -5.37 -0.65 -21.72
N ARG A 183 -6.32 0.16 -21.24
CA ARG A 183 -6.61 1.48 -21.81
C ARG A 183 -5.64 2.59 -21.37
N ARG A 184 -4.79 2.35 -20.36
CA ARG A 184 -3.84 3.35 -19.84
C ARG A 184 -2.48 3.26 -20.50
N HIS A 185 -2.07 2.06 -20.91
CA HIS A 185 -0.78 1.83 -21.56
C HIS A 185 -0.85 1.91 -23.10
N THR A 186 -2.05 2.03 -23.68
CA THR A 186 -2.25 2.17 -25.13
C THR A 186 -1.79 3.53 -25.67
N ASN A 187 -1.73 4.56 -24.83
CA ASN A 187 -1.09 5.82 -25.22
C ASN A 187 0.41 5.68 -24.92
N LEU A 188 1.17 5.43 -25.99
CA LEU A 188 2.61 5.12 -26.11
C LEU A 188 3.58 6.12 -25.48
N ASN A 189 3.19 6.91 -24.48
CA ASN A 189 4.11 7.76 -23.76
C ASN A 189 4.57 7.06 -22.47
N PRO A 190 5.78 6.46 -22.45
CA PRO A 190 6.36 5.86 -21.24
C PRO A 190 6.52 6.85 -20.08
N LEU A 191 6.37 8.16 -20.35
CA LEU A 191 6.37 9.23 -19.35
C LEU A 191 4.96 9.73 -18.97
N SER A 192 3.87 9.30 -19.62
CA SER A 192 2.51 9.88 -19.42
C SER A 192 1.42 8.94 -18.90
N ALA A 193 1.65 7.63 -18.75
CA ALA A 193 0.55 6.72 -18.37
C ALA A 193 0.19 6.74 -16.87
N VAL A 194 1.12 7.18 -16.00
CA VAL A 194 0.87 7.28 -14.55
C VAL A 194 1.38 8.63 -14.04
N PRO A 195 0.53 9.46 -13.42
CA PRO A 195 0.95 10.73 -12.87
C PRO A 195 2.10 10.55 -11.88
N VAL A 196 3.09 11.43 -11.99
CA VAL A 196 4.21 11.54 -11.06
C VAL A 196 3.79 11.39 -9.59
N PRO A 197 2.70 12.03 -9.11
CA PRO A 197 2.26 11.88 -7.72
C PRO A 197 1.96 10.44 -7.30
N VAL A 198 1.39 9.61 -8.18
CA VAL A 198 1.10 8.20 -7.86
C VAL A 198 2.39 7.42 -7.64
N ALA A 199 3.41 7.66 -8.47
CA ALA A 199 4.72 7.02 -8.32
C ALA A 199 5.42 7.46 -7.02
N ASP A 200 5.30 8.74 -6.66
CA ASP A 200 5.87 9.28 -5.41
C ASP A 200 5.17 8.66 -4.18
N VAL A 201 3.85 8.47 -4.23
CA VAL A 201 3.09 7.79 -3.16
C VAL A 201 3.48 6.31 -3.06
N MET A 202 3.56 5.60 -4.18
CA MET A 202 4.01 4.21 -4.20
C MET A 202 5.43 4.06 -3.65
N SER A 203 6.32 5.00 -3.95
CA SER A 203 7.67 5.04 -3.38
C SER A 203 7.65 5.15 -1.85
N ARG A 204 6.75 5.97 -1.30
CA ARG A 204 6.52 6.04 0.16
C ARG A 204 5.97 4.74 0.73
N ILE A 205 5.10 4.05 0.00
CA ILE A 205 4.59 2.73 0.39
C ILE A 205 5.73 1.72 0.46
N PHE A 206 6.59 1.61 -0.56
CA PHE A 206 7.79 0.75 -0.55
C PHE A 206 8.73 1.08 0.63
N GLY A 207 8.99 2.37 0.87
CA GLY A 207 9.79 2.80 2.01
C GLY A 207 9.17 2.41 3.36
N SER A 208 7.84 2.49 3.46
CA SER A 208 7.11 2.09 4.66
C SER A 208 7.19 0.58 4.86
N VAL A 209 6.98 -0.22 3.82
CA VAL A 209 7.10 -1.69 3.82
C VAL A 209 8.48 -2.15 4.31
N ALA A 210 9.55 -1.50 3.83
CA ALA A 210 10.92 -1.77 4.27
C ALA A 210 11.10 -1.49 5.78
N ARG A 211 10.58 -0.34 6.23
CA ARG A 211 10.71 0.13 7.62
C ARG A 211 9.88 -0.69 8.62
N THR A 212 8.67 -1.10 8.24
CA THR A 212 7.74 -1.83 9.12
C THR A 212 8.05 -3.32 9.23
N GLY A 213 9.17 -3.80 8.67
CA GLY A 213 9.55 -5.21 8.73
C GLY A 213 8.54 -6.15 8.08
N CYS A 214 7.92 -5.71 6.97
CA CYS A 214 6.96 -6.53 6.22
C CYS A 214 7.60 -7.84 5.77
N GLY A 215 7.01 -8.99 6.13
CA GLY A 215 7.50 -10.31 5.76
C GLY A 215 7.06 -10.74 4.36
N LYS A 216 5.85 -10.36 3.94
CA LYS A 216 5.30 -10.65 2.60
C LYS A 216 4.64 -9.42 2.02
N PHE A 217 5.14 -8.96 0.87
CA PHE A 217 4.54 -7.87 0.12
C PHE A 217 4.09 -8.33 -1.26
N THR A 218 2.79 -8.19 -1.51
CA THR A 218 2.15 -8.58 -2.75
C THR A 218 1.45 -7.38 -3.37
N LEU A 219 1.73 -7.11 -4.63
CA LEU A 219 1.08 -6.09 -5.43
C LEU A 219 0.55 -6.74 -6.69
N TYR A 220 -0.77 -6.83 -6.82
CA TYR A 220 -1.38 -7.50 -7.96
C TYR A 220 -2.40 -6.63 -8.68
N ASN A 221 -2.61 -6.98 -9.94
CA ASN A 221 -3.68 -6.43 -10.75
C ASN A 221 -4.66 -7.56 -11.13
N LYS A 222 -5.89 -7.45 -10.59
CA LYS A 222 -6.99 -8.42 -10.77
C LYS A 222 -7.44 -8.49 -12.24
N SER A 223 -7.31 -7.39 -12.99
CA SER A 223 -7.74 -7.30 -14.40
C SER A 223 -6.98 -8.26 -15.33
N LEU A 224 -5.83 -8.80 -14.89
CA LEU A 224 -5.02 -9.72 -15.67
C LEU A 224 -5.44 -11.18 -15.48
N HIS A 225 -5.98 -11.53 -14.30
CA HIS A 225 -6.40 -12.90 -13.99
C HIS A 225 -7.72 -13.28 -14.64
N ALA A 226 -8.64 -12.31 -14.76
CA ALA A 226 -9.95 -12.53 -15.39
C ALA A 226 -9.86 -13.02 -16.86
N LYS A 227 -8.73 -12.80 -17.55
CA LYS A 227 -8.54 -13.23 -18.94
C LYS A 227 -8.08 -14.68 -19.12
N ASN A 228 -7.45 -15.25 -18.10
CA ASN A 228 -6.85 -16.58 -18.20
C ASN A 228 -7.71 -17.66 -17.54
N GLN A 229 -8.79 -17.27 -16.85
CA GLN A 229 -9.88 -18.19 -16.58
C GLN A 229 -10.70 -18.29 -17.87
N PRO A 230 -10.79 -19.47 -18.51
CA PRO A 230 -11.79 -19.65 -19.55
C PRO A 230 -13.15 -19.37 -18.91
N GLU A 231 -13.92 -18.46 -19.51
CA GLU A 231 -15.33 -18.25 -19.17
C GLU A 231 -16.10 -19.54 -19.46
N PHE A 232 -15.98 -20.54 -18.59
CA PHE A 232 -16.90 -21.65 -18.49
C PHE A 232 -18.10 -21.16 -17.69
N GLU A 233 -18.89 -20.26 -18.28
CA GLU A 233 -20.28 -20.08 -17.88
C GLU A 233 -21.05 -21.31 -18.39
N MET A 234 -20.85 -22.43 -17.71
CA MET A 234 -21.77 -23.55 -17.77
C MET A 234 -22.69 -23.34 -16.56
N GLU A 235 -23.97 -23.05 -16.81
CA GLU A 235 -25.00 -22.97 -15.77
C GLU A 235 -25.13 -24.34 -15.10
N VAL A 236 -24.31 -24.60 -14.08
CA VAL A 236 -24.41 -25.79 -13.25
C VAL A 236 -25.42 -25.46 -12.13
N PRO A 237 -26.47 -26.26 -11.93
CA PRO A 237 -27.48 -26.01 -10.92
C PRO A 237 -26.85 -25.83 -9.53
N PHE A 238 -27.30 -24.77 -8.85
CA PHE A 238 -26.67 -24.10 -7.69
C PHE A 238 -26.48 -25.00 -6.46
N GLU A 239 -27.08 -26.19 -6.42
CA GLU A 239 -27.08 -27.06 -5.25
C GLU A 239 -25.87 -28.02 -5.18
N GLN A 240 -25.09 -28.18 -6.26
CA GLN A 240 -23.88 -29.04 -6.26
C GLN A 240 -22.55 -28.28 -6.45
N THR A 241 -22.61 -27.02 -6.86
CA THR A 241 -21.41 -26.20 -7.16
C THR A 241 -20.63 -25.83 -5.91
N ASP A 242 -21.31 -25.60 -4.80
CA ASP A 242 -20.69 -25.07 -3.58
C ASP A 242 -19.79 -26.09 -2.85
N SER A 243 -20.15 -27.38 -2.91
CA SER A 243 -19.32 -28.46 -2.36
C SER A 243 -18.14 -28.79 -3.27
N LEU A 244 -18.36 -28.78 -4.59
CA LEU A 244 -17.32 -29.06 -5.58
C LEU A 244 -16.27 -27.95 -5.64
N ILE A 245 -16.69 -26.68 -5.59
CA ILE A 245 -15.79 -25.53 -5.56
C ILE A 245 -14.95 -25.54 -4.28
N ARG A 246 -15.55 -25.84 -3.11
CA ARG A 246 -14.78 -25.99 -1.86
C ARG A 246 -13.80 -27.15 -1.93
N ALA A 247 -14.19 -28.29 -2.50
CA ALA A 247 -13.31 -29.45 -2.65
C ALA A 247 -12.14 -29.16 -3.62
N VAL A 248 -12.39 -28.51 -4.76
CA VAL A 248 -11.36 -28.14 -5.74
C VAL A 248 -10.42 -27.08 -5.19
N MET A 249 -10.94 -26.07 -4.48
CA MET A 249 -10.12 -25.03 -3.84
C MET A 249 -9.29 -25.60 -2.70
N ALA A 250 -9.85 -26.51 -1.89
CA ALA A 250 -9.11 -27.21 -0.85
C ALA A 250 -8.00 -28.10 -1.44
N ALA A 251 -8.30 -28.87 -2.49
CA ALA A 251 -7.33 -29.72 -3.17
C ALA A 251 -6.23 -28.92 -3.89
N SER A 252 -6.57 -27.76 -4.48
CA SER A 252 -5.58 -26.86 -5.09
C SER A 252 -4.66 -26.27 -4.03
N LYS A 253 -5.23 -25.81 -2.91
CA LYS A 253 -4.45 -25.25 -1.79
C LYS A 253 -3.52 -26.30 -1.18
N GLU A 254 -4.01 -27.52 -0.96
CA GLU A 254 -3.22 -28.62 -0.42
C GLU A 254 -2.11 -29.05 -1.39
N ARG A 255 -2.40 -29.12 -2.69
CA ARG A 255 -1.40 -29.42 -3.72
C ARG A 255 -0.31 -28.35 -3.83
N ASP A 256 -0.69 -27.07 -3.73
CA ASP A 256 0.27 -25.96 -3.76
C ASP A 256 1.15 -25.93 -2.51
N GLU A 257 0.57 -26.18 -1.32
CA GLU A 257 1.31 -26.30 -0.05
C GLU A 257 2.26 -27.51 -0.04
N GLN A 258 1.81 -28.66 -0.58
CA GLN A 258 2.61 -29.88 -0.66
C GLN A 258 3.74 -29.76 -1.69
N LEU A 259 3.49 -29.12 -2.83
CA LEU A 259 4.54 -28.77 -3.80
C LEU A 259 5.53 -27.76 -3.23
N GLU A 260 5.09 -26.73 -2.49
CA GLU A 260 6.01 -25.82 -1.80
C GLU A 260 6.86 -26.55 -0.76
N ALA A 261 6.29 -27.47 0.03
CA ALA A 261 7.02 -28.22 1.06
C ALA A 261 8.08 -29.17 0.46
N GLU A 262 7.72 -29.94 -0.58
CA GLU A 262 8.63 -30.87 -1.25
C GLU A 262 9.73 -30.13 -2.04
N ARG A 263 9.43 -28.92 -2.52
CA ARG A 263 10.40 -28.02 -3.18
C ARG A 263 11.30 -27.31 -2.17
N ALA A 264 10.81 -26.93 -0.99
CA ALA A 264 11.62 -26.34 0.08
C ALA A 264 12.69 -27.33 0.60
N ALA A 265 12.37 -28.64 0.61
CA ALA A 265 13.32 -29.70 0.98
C ALA A 265 14.48 -29.86 -0.05
N ARG A 266 14.25 -29.49 -1.31
CA ARG A 266 15.28 -29.46 -2.36
C ARG A 266 15.77 -28.04 -2.53
N LYS A 267 16.90 -27.66 -1.91
CA LYS A 267 17.56 -26.34 -2.06
C LYS A 267 18.04 -25.99 -3.50
N LYS A 268 17.44 -26.55 -4.55
CA LYS A 268 17.63 -26.11 -5.93
C LYS A 268 16.73 -24.91 -6.16
N GLY A 269 17.32 -23.72 -6.15
CA GLY A 269 16.56 -22.50 -6.41
C GLY A 269 15.79 -22.57 -7.73
N ILE A 270 14.52 -22.18 -7.71
CA ILE A 270 13.66 -22.19 -8.90
C ILE A 270 13.88 -20.87 -9.63
N PHE A 271 14.51 -20.96 -10.79
CA PHE A 271 14.63 -19.86 -11.74
C PHE A 271 13.72 -20.15 -12.94
N SER A 272 12.54 -19.54 -12.95
CA SER A 272 11.60 -19.64 -14.07
C SER A 272 11.54 -18.31 -14.79
N ILE A 273 12.06 -18.30 -16.01
CA ILE A 273 11.90 -17.16 -16.92
C ILE A 273 11.29 -17.63 -18.22
N THR A 274 10.04 -17.26 -18.41
CA THR A 274 9.29 -17.51 -19.63
C THR A 274 9.42 -16.28 -20.55
N GLN A 275 10.10 -16.47 -21.69
CA GLN A 275 10.04 -15.65 -22.93
C GLN A 275 11.15 -14.63 -23.33
N ALA A 276 12.44 -14.74 -22.95
CA ALA A 276 13.49 -13.95 -23.65
C ALA A 276 14.85 -14.69 -23.85
N LYS A 277 15.00 -15.44 -24.93
CA LYS A 277 16.15 -16.39 -25.09
C LYS A 277 17.56 -15.75 -25.21
N ARG A 278 17.74 -14.48 -25.60
CA ARG A 278 19.08 -13.91 -25.93
C ARG A 278 19.67 -12.96 -24.88
N GLY A 279 18.88 -12.10 -24.23
CA GLY A 279 19.41 -11.15 -23.21
C GLY A 279 19.74 -11.80 -21.86
N LEU A 280 19.17 -12.97 -21.58
CA LEU A 280 19.11 -13.57 -20.25
C LEU A 280 20.23 -14.54 -19.90
N ARG A 281 20.99 -15.05 -20.90
CA ARG A 281 22.18 -15.89 -20.60
C ARG A 281 23.18 -15.15 -19.70
N ARG A 282 23.35 -13.84 -19.92
CA ARG A 282 24.22 -12.98 -19.08
C ARG A 282 23.69 -12.81 -17.65
N ILE A 283 22.38 -12.68 -17.48
CA ILE A 283 21.77 -12.48 -16.15
C ILE A 283 21.83 -13.77 -15.34
N LYS A 284 21.56 -14.91 -15.98
CA LYS A 284 21.67 -16.22 -15.34
C LYS A 284 23.11 -16.51 -14.91
N SER A 285 24.10 -16.23 -15.78
CA SER A 285 25.52 -16.42 -15.41
C SER A 285 25.94 -15.49 -14.28
N HIS A 286 25.45 -14.24 -14.23
CA HIS A 286 25.78 -13.33 -13.13
C HIS A 286 25.08 -13.67 -11.81
N LEU A 287 23.83 -14.14 -11.83
CA LEU A 287 23.07 -14.44 -10.60
C LEU A 287 23.45 -15.78 -9.97
N PHE A 288 23.86 -16.78 -10.77
CA PHE A 288 24.02 -18.16 -10.29
C PHE A 288 25.40 -18.78 -10.57
N ASP A 289 26.16 -18.29 -11.57
CA ASP A 289 27.50 -18.81 -11.91
C ASP A 289 28.60 -17.88 -11.36
N SER A 290 28.65 -17.71 -10.03
CA SER A 290 29.67 -16.90 -9.33
C SER A 290 31.07 -17.55 -9.28
N THR A 291 31.26 -18.73 -9.85
CA THR A 291 32.49 -19.53 -9.65
C THR A 291 33.64 -19.20 -10.60
N ASN A 292 33.39 -18.46 -11.68
CA ASN A 292 34.42 -18.14 -12.67
C ASN A 292 34.59 -16.62 -12.80
N SER A 293 35.63 -16.08 -12.15
CA SER A 293 36.23 -14.74 -12.39
C SER A 293 35.23 -13.57 -12.55
N PRO A 294 35.06 -12.69 -11.53
CA PRO A 294 34.22 -11.51 -11.67
C PRO A 294 34.80 -10.58 -12.74
N GLY A 295 34.24 -10.62 -13.94
CA GLY A 295 34.47 -9.58 -14.94
C GLY A 295 33.99 -8.23 -14.37
N PRO A 296 34.61 -7.10 -14.78
CA PRO A 296 34.22 -5.79 -14.28
C PRO A 296 32.72 -5.56 -14.52
N PRO A 297 32.01 -4.96 -13.53
CA PRO A 297 30.59 -4.68 -13.66
C PRO A 297 30.35 -3.86 -14.94
N VAL A 298 29.39 -4.31 -15.75
CA VAL A 298 29.03 -3.60 -16.99
C VAL A 298 28.60 -2.18 -16.61
N PRO A 299 29.31 -1.13 -17.07
CA PRO A 299 28.94 0.23 -16.74
C PRO A 299 27.56 0.55 -17.32
N PRO A 300 26.72 1.29 -16.60
CA PRO A 300 25.42 1.70 -17.12
C PRO A 300 25.59 2.57 -18.39
N PRO A 301 24.64 2.54 -19.34
CA PRO A 301 24.66 3.44 -20.50
C PRO A 301 24.69 4.90 -20.05
N LYS A 302 25.55 5.74 -20.65
CA LYS A 302 25.76 7.15 -20.27
C LYS A 302 24.50 8.03 -20.33
N GLU A 303 23.49 7.62 -21.10
CA GLU A 303 22.21 8.34 -21.19
C GLU A 303 21.19 7.92 -20.11
N MET A 304 21.40 6.79 -19.44
CA MET A 304 20.48 6.29 -18.42
C MET A 304 20.44 7.16 -17.17
N ASP A 305 21.53 7.82 -16.79
CA ASP A 305 21.60 8.62 -15.56
C ASP A 305 20.56 9.75 -15.53
N LYS A 306 20.07 10.19 -16.70
CA LYS A 306 19.01 11.21 -16.82
C LYS A 306 17.61 10.66 -16.51
N LEU A 307 17.34 9.41 -16.88
CA LEU A 307 16.01 8.78 -16.75
C LEU A 307 15.91 7.91 -15.48
N TYR A 308 17.03 7.33 -15.09
CA TYR A 308 17.17 6.37 -14.01
C TYR A 308 18.42 6.74 -13.21
N PRO A 309 18.30 7.60 -12.19
CA PRO A 309 19.45 8.01 -11.41
C PRO A 309 20.17 6.79 -10.84
N PHE A 310 21.50 6.86 -10.82
CA PHE A 310 22.33 5.81 -10.27
C PHE A 310 21.85 5.47 -8.85
N TYR A 311 21.55 4.19 -8.63
CA TYR A 311 21.15 3.73 -7.31
C TYR A 311 22.38 3.66 -6.43
N ARG A 312 22.47 4.60 -5.50
CA ARG A 312 23.39 4.50 -4.38
C ARG A 312 22.61 3.82 -3.25
N PRO A 313 22.92 2.56 -2.88
CA PRO A 313 22.26 1.92 -1.75
C PRO A 313 22.36 2.85 -0.55
N SER A 314 21.21 3.17 0.05
CA SER A 314 21.20 3.96 1.26
C SER A 314 21.99 3.17 2.31
N SER A 315 22.97 3.81 2.95
CA SER A 315 23.77 3.19 4.02
C SER A 315 22.96 2.97 5.29
N THR A 316 21.65 3.18 5.27
CA THR A 316 20.79 3.01 6.42
C THR A 316 20.66 1.52 6.73
N PRO A 317 21.11 1.07 7.91
CA PRO A 317 21.09 -0.33 8.32
C PRO A 317 19.68 -0.77 8.75
N SER A 318 18.68 -0.59 7.90
CA SER A 318 17.36 -1.16 8.15
C SER A 318 17.39 -2.63 7.71
N SER A 319 17.45 -3.55 8.68
CA SER A 319 17.25 -4.97 8.43
C SER A 319 15.76 -5.20 8.09
N SER A 320 15.40 -4.98 6.83
CA SER A 320 14.08 -5.35 6.34
C SER A 320 13.90 -6.87 6.50
N ARG A 321 12.70 -7.29 6.92
CA ARG A 321 12.36 -8.71 7.14
C ARG A 321 11.63 -9.34 5.96
N LEU A 322 11.61 -8.66 4.81
CA LEU A 322 10.89 -9.13 3.62
C LEU A 322 11.44 -10.47 3.15
N GLY A 323 10.59 -11.50 3.25
CA GLY A 323 10.84 -12.84 2.76
C GLY A 323 10.28 -13.07 1.36
N SER A 324 9.14 -12.44 1.04
CA SER A 324 8.49 -12.59 -0.26
C SER A 324 8.07 -11.25 -0.85
N LEU A 325 8.45 -11.01 -2.10
CA LEU A 325 8.03 -9.87 -2.92
C LEU A 325 7.37 -10.37 -4.20
N HIS A 326 6.09 -10.08 -4.38
CA HIS A 326 5.31 -10.48 -5.55
C HIS A 326 4.68 -9.27 -6.23
N ILE A 327 5.12 -8.94 -7.45
CA ILE A 327 4.64 -7.80 -8.22
C ILE A 327 4.05 -8.29 -9.55
N GLN A 328 2.75 -8.04 -9.74
CA GLN A 328 2.00 -8.38 -10.97
C GLN A 328 1.40 -7.14 -11.64
N THR A 329 2.06 -6.00 -11.54
CA THR A 329 1.58 -4.75 -12.14
C THR A 329 2.74 -3.89 -12.60
N PRO A 330 2.61 -3.20 -13.75
CA PRO A 330 3.63 -2.27 -14.21
C PRO A 330 3.75 -1.00 -13.32
N PHE A 331 2.76 -0.70 -12.46
CA PHE A 331 2.78 0.51 -11.61
C PHE A 331 3.95 0.56 -10.62
N ALA A 332 4.37 -0.58 -10.10
CA ALA A 332 5.52 -0.68 -9.21
C ALA A 332 6.85 -0.38 -9.90
N LEU A 333 6.88 -0.38 -11.23
CA LEU A 333 8.10 -0.34 -12.04
C LEU A 333 8.24 0.93 -12.86
N LEU A 334 7.44 1.94 -12.52
CA LEU A 334 7.63 3.28 -13.02
C LEU A 334 9.02 3.79 -12.62
N PRO A 335 9.72 4.54 -13.48
CA PRO A 335 11.08 5.01 -13.22
C PRO A 335 11.30 5.58 -11.82
N ARG A 336 10.32 6.33 -11.30
CA ARG A 336 10.36 6.94 -9.96
C ARG A 336 10.14 5.98 -8.80
N CYS A 337 9.45 4.86 -9.00
CA CYS A 337 9.27 3.81 -7.99
C CYS A 337 10.52 2.92 -7.86
N LEU A 338 11.34 2.84 -8.92
CA LEU A 338 12.47 1.91 -8.96
C LEU A 338 13.50 2.12 -7.87
N PRO A 339 13.92 3.35 -7.51
CA PRO A 339 14.88 3.52 -6.42
C PRO A 339 14.34 2.94 -5.11
N ALA A 340 13.06 3.17 -4.79
CA ALA A 340 12.44 2.65 -3.58
C ALA A 340 12.30 1.12 -3.62
N MET A 341 11.90 0.55 -4.76
CA MET A 341 11.82 -0.90 -4.93
C MET A 341 13.21 -1.57 -4.86
N ARG A 342 14.24 -0.96 -5.48
CA ARG A 342 15.63 -1.43 -5.40
C ARG A 342 16.13 -1.37 -3.96
N ASN A 343 15.82 -0.28 -3.24
CA ASN A 343 16.14 -0.16 -1.82
C ASN A 343 15.46 -1.24 -0.99
N LEU A 344 14.17 -1.52 -1.25
CA LEU A 344 13.46 -2.61 -0.59
C LEU A 344 14.13 -3.96 -0.85
N ILE A 345 14.44 -4.29 -2.09
CA ILE A 345 15.12 -5.54 -2.46
C ILE A 345 16.51 -5.64 -1.80
N HIS A 346 17.30 -4.57 -1.88
CA HIS A 346 18.67 -4.53 -1.36
C HIS A 346 18.70 -4.64 0.18
N THR A 347 17.84 -3.88 0.89
CA THR A 347 17.73 -3.96 2.36
C THR A 347 17.21 -5.32 2.83
N SER A 348 16.56 -6.08 1.94
CA SER A 348 16.08 -7.44 2.19
C SER A 348 16.97 -8.53 1.61
N LYS A 349 18.19 -8.24 1.13
CA LYS A 349 19.04 -9.22 0.44
C LYS A 349 19.26 -10.53 1.23
N ASN A 350 19.31 -10.44 2.55
CA ASN A 350 19.55 -11.58 3.46
C ASN A 350 18.27 -12.32 3.87
N THR A 351 17.10 -11.74 3.65
CA THR A 351 15.80 -12.30 4.08
C THR A 351 14.91 -12.68 2.91
N LEU A 352 15.06 -12.03 1.76
CA LEU A 352 14.22 -12.20 0.58
C LEU A 352 14.51 -13.55 -0.07
N THR A 353 13.62 -14.52 0.17
CA THR A 353 13.71 -15.87 -0.38
C THR A 353 12.92 -16.01 -1.68
N SER A 354 11.89 -15.20 -1.89
CA SER A 354 11.02 -15.27 -3.06
C SER A 354 10.82 -13.90 -3.72
N LEU A 355 11.17 -13.80 -5.00
CA LEU A 355 10.94 -12.63 -5.84
C LEU A 355 10.19 -13.04 -7.10
N THR A 356 8.99 -12.49 -7.28
CA THR A 356 8.18 -12.73 -8.48
C THR A 356 7.82 -11.40 -9.14
N LEU A 357 8.16 -11.29 -10.41
CA LEU A 357 7.85 -10.16 -11.28
C LEU A 357 7.07 -10.72 -12.48
N SER A 358 5.76 -10.53 -12.52
CA SER A 358 4.91 -11.12 -13.57
C SER A 358 4.08 -10.06 -14.30
N HIS A 359 3.78 -10.32 -15.58
CA HIS A 359 2.98 -9.44 -16.44
C HIS A 359 3.54 -8.01 -16.54
N ILE A 360 4.87 -7.92 -16.54
CA ILE A 360 5.59 -6.66 -16.63
C ILE A 360 6.30 -6.58 -17.97
N ILE A 361 6.24 -5.41 -18.58
CA ILE A 361 7.07 -5.05 -19.73
C ILE A 361 8.24 -4.23 -19.19
N PHE A 362 9.43 -4.83 -19.22
CA PHE A 362 10.65 -4.12 -18.85
C PHE A 362 11.32 -3.52 -20.08
N HIS A 363 11.74 -2.26 -19.97
CA HIS A 363 12.88 -1.83 -20.78
C HIS A 363 14.08 -2.68 -20.39
N ARG A 364 14.81 -3.22 -21.37
CA ARG A 364 15.93 -4.17 -21.13
C ARG A 364 16.95 -3.62 -20.13
N GLU A 365 17.20 -2.33 -20.18
CA GLU A 365 18.17 -1.67 -19.30
C GLU A 365 17.62 -1.42 -17.89
N LEU A 366 16.33 -1.11 -17.79
CA LEU A 366 15.63 -0.98 -16.50
C LEU A 366 15.64 -2.32 -15.75
N PHE A 367 15.41 -3.41 -16.50
CA PHE A 367 15.53 -4.76 -15.98
C PHE A 367 16.93 -5.06 -15.45
N ALA A 368 17.96 -4.74 -16.23
CA ALA A 368 19.35 -4.92 -15.83
C ALA A 368 19.68 -4.10 -14.58
N ALA A 369 19.21 -2.86 -14.49
CA ALA A 369 19.41 -2.00 -13.32
C ALA A 369 18.66 -2.50 -12.06
N CYS A 370 17.44 -3.03 -12.20
CA CYS A 370 16.70 -3.62 -11.07
C CYS A 370 17.36 -4.90 -10.57
N LEU A 371 17.73 -5.81 -11.48
CA LEU A 371 18.31 -7.09 -11.11
C LEU A 371 19.77 -6.96 -10.68
N SER A 372 20.52 -5.96 -11.13
CA SER A 372 21.88 -5.74 -10.62
C SER A 372 21.90 -5.48 -9.12
N ALA A 373 20.81 -4.96 -8.54
CA ALA A 373 20.65 -4.84 -7.08
C ALA A 373 20.71 -6.20 -6.35
N LEU A 374 20.35 -7.30 -7.04
CA LEU A 374 20.45 -8.67 -6.53
C LEU A 374 21.85 -9.28 -6.67
N CYS A 375 22.65 -8.73 -7.60
CA CYS A 375 23.96 -9.23 -7.96
C CYS A 375 25.12 -8.44 -7.32
N PHE A 376 24.86 -7.49 -6.42
CA PHE A 376 25.94 -6.74 -5.77
C PHE A 376 26.73 -7.64 -4.83
N ASP A 377 27.90 -8.10 -5.28
CA ASP A 377 29.09 -8.71 -4.64
C ASP A 377 28.94 -9.69 -3.44
N GLU A 378 27.72 -9.93 -2.96
CA GLU A 378 27.42 -10.74 -1.80
C GLU A 378 26.33 -11.77 -2.13
N LYS A 379 26.35 -12.90 -1.40
CA LYS A 379 25.33 -13.94 -1.52
C LYS A 379 23.97 -13.39 -1.08
N ASN A 380 22.97 -13.51 -1.95
CA ASN A 380 21.58 -13.21 -1.61
C ASN A 380 20.85 -14.47 -1.11
N ALA A 381 19.73 -14.29 -0.40
CA ALA A 381 18.91 -15.37 0.14
C ALA A 381 17.86 -15.91 -0.84
N ILE A 382 17.85 -15.44 -2.11
CA ILE A 382 16.78 -15.75 -3.06
C ILE A 382 16.89 -17.21 -3.48
N THR A 383 15.84 -17.97 -3.16
CA THR A 383 15.66 -19.35 -3.60
C THR A 383 14.63 -19.46 -4.73
N HIS A 384 13.73 -18.48 -4.87
CA HIS A 384 12.70 -18.48 -5.89
C HIS A 384 12.72 -17.15 -6.65
N LEU A 385 13.02 -17.22 -7.95
CA LEU A 385 12.99 -16.09 -8.86
C LEU A 385 12.13 -16.42 -10.07
N THR A 386 10.96 -15.78 -10.14
CA THR A 386 10.01 -15.94 -11.24
C THR A 386 9.86 -14.64 -11.97
N ILE A 387 10.18 -14.63 -13.28
CA ILE A 387 10.03 -13.45 -14.12
C ILE A 387 9.21 -13.83 -15.35
N THR A 388 8.00 -13.30 -15.44
CA THR A 388 7.08 -13.57 -16.54
C THR A 388 6.85 -12.29 -17.34
N PHE A 389 7.29 -12.29 -18.59
CA PHE A 389 7.09 -11.16 -19.51
C PHE A 389 5.73 -11.24 -20.20
N TYR A 390 5.19 -10.09 -20.60
CA TYR A 390 4.00 -10.03 -21.43
C TYR A 390 4.35 -10.37 -22.89
N SER A 391 3.73 -11.40 -23.47
CA SER A 391 4.07 -11.96 -24.79
C SER A 391 3.71 -11.08 -25.99
N ALA A 392 3.00 -9.97 -25.78
CA ALA A 392 2.31 -9.25 -26.85
C ALA A 392 3.14 -8.20 -27.60
N PHE A 393 4.38 -7.92 -27.21
CA PHE A 393 5.23 -6.97 -27.95
C PHE A 393 6.21 -7.70 -28.88
N LYS A 394 5.84 -7.81 -30.16
CA LYS A 394 6.84 -7.89 -31.23
C LYS A 394 7.58 -6.56 -31.23
N ILE A 395 8.82 -6.57 -30.74
CA ILE A 395 9.75 -5.46 -30.93
C ILE A 395 9.98 -5.39 -32.45
N ALA A 396 9.42 -4.37 -33.10
CA ALA A 396 9.74 -4.03 -34.48
C ALA A 396 11.12 -3.40 -34.55
#